data_AF-A0A914LEW4-F1
#
_entry.id   AF-A0A914LEW4-F1
#
_cell.length_a   1.000
_cell.length_b   1.000
_cell.length_c   1.000
_cell.angle_alpha   90.00
_cell.angle_beta   90.00
_cell.angle_gamma   90.00
#
_symmetry.space_group_name_H-M   'P 1'
#
loop_
_entity.id
_entity.type
_entity.pdbx_description
1 polymer ?
#
loop_
_entity_poly.entity_id
_entity_poly.type
_entity_poly.pdbx_seq_one_letter_code
_entity_poly.pdbx_strand_id
1 'polypeptide(L)'
;MYYHLPSEVHLDIVKCLNFNQLFFVKQVNRYFSSFIGKYEGELARKFFKHMGPIQLSGFHEQHERENGQLHYKVVDFKELGCYVVHSPVDNELLEKWQFAIDKQIRLYAYPGSWDDRSKYCHYLRLTEDSRHLLLQLPPNPENIEEMKIIRFWLIQLFNCSFGEVDFTFATFNHQMIKLLFKDDKTIFPKFLTKRATIYDRVPRLRIIFKNNLTIFESLKIQLSGYSEQYGVLFHLFLTARIPCVFLDHPMHNTLYKLIMDYIETSTDFHLMVDKFKFHYLIWRPFTVSERAENVEKKRFNGYGFTKYELANIHNPQVKFLVQWIHINNLNVDVQPCILIERMKGQEIKPLLVEYN
;
A
#
# COMPACT_ATOMS: atom_id res chain seq x y z
N MET A 1 -5.05 27.34 -26.22
CA MET A 1 -5.90 28.08 -25.26
C MET A 1 -5.64 27.70 -23.79
N TYR A 2 -4.46 27.15 -23.43
CA TYR A 2 -4.16 26.69 -22.06
C TYR A 2 -3.07 27.47 -21.32
N TYR A 3 -2.40 28.46 -21.92
CA TYR A 3 -1.19 29.09 -21.35
C TYR A 3 -1.41 30.10 -20.21
N HIS A 4 -2.65 30.37 -19.82
CA HIS A 4 -2.97 31.41 -18.82
C HIS A 4 -3.34 30.86 -17.44
N LEU A 5 -3.31 29.53 -17.24
CA LEU A 5 -3.55 28.98 -15.90
C LEU A 5 -2.28 29.11 -15.04
N PRO A 6 -2.42 29.26 -13.71
CA PRO A 6 -1.30 29.16 -12.78
C PRO A 6 -0.58 27.81 -12.91
N SER A 7 0.71 27.79 -12.56
CA SER A 7 1.53 26.57 -12.68
C SER A 7 0.98 25.42 -11.84
N GLU A 8 0.35 25.72 -10.71
CA GLU A 8 -0.27 24.74 -9.82
C GLU A 8 -1.43 24.03 -10.54
N VAL A 9 -2.27 24.78 -11.24
CA VAL A 9 -3.42 24.24 -11.98
C VAL A 9 -2.95 23.43 -13.19
N HIS A 10 -1.88 23.84 -13.88
CA HIS A 10 -1.27 23.04 -14.93
C HIS A 10 -0.73 21.72 -14.41
N LEU A 11 -0.09 21.73 -13.25
CA LEU A 11 0.45 20.53 -12.64
C LEU A 11 -0.67 19.56 -12.26
N ASP A 12 -1.77 20.06 -11.69
CA ASP A 12 -2.95 19.25 -11.38
C ASP A 12 -3.55 18.62 -12.64
N ILE A 13 -3.67 19.37 -13.74
CA ILE A 13 -4.12 18.84 -15.03
C ILE A 13 -3.16 17.76 -15.56
N VAL A 14 -1.85 18.03 -15.49
CA VAL A 14 -0.82 17.10 -15.99
C VAL A 14 -0.77 15.82 -15.14
N LYS A 15 -1.03 15.90 -13.83
CA LYS A 15 -1.17 14.73 -12.93
C LYS A 15 -2.35 13.83 -13.30
N CYS A 16 -3.37 14.35 -13.97
CA CYS A 16 -4.49 13.54 -14.49
C CYS A 16 -4.14 12.75 -15.75
N LEU A 17 -3.01 13.03 -16.39
CA LEU A 17 -2.59 12.34 -17.60
C LEU A 17 -1.90 11.01 -17.27
N ASN A 18 -2.28 9.94 -17.96
CA ASN A 18 -1.51 8.70 -17.92
C ASN A 18 -0.17 8.86 -18.64
N PHE A 19 0.74 7.89 -18.49
CA PHE A 19 2.09 7.99 -19.06
C PHE A 19 2.11 8.33 -20.55
N ASN A 20 1.29 7.66 -21.37
CA ASN A 20 1.26 7.89 -22.81
C ASN A 20 0.78 9.30 -23.14
N GLN A 21 -0.22 9.80 -22.41
CA GLN A 21 -0.72 11.16 -22.55
C GLN A 21 0.32 12.19 -22.10
N LEU A 22 1.04 11.93 -21.00
CA LEU A 22 2.08 12.79 -20.45
C LEU A 22 3.28 12.90 -21.42
N PHE A 23 3.70 11.75 -21.98
CA PHE A 23 4.75 11.68 -22.99
C PHE A 23 4.36 12.40 -24.28
N PHE A 24 3.11 12.21 -24.74
CA PHE A 24 2.59 12.92 -25.90
C PHE A 24 2.59 14.43 -25.66
N VAL A 25 2.03 14.91 -24.54
CA VAL A 25 2.00 16.34 -24.18
C VAL A 25 3.41 16.94 -24.08
N LYS A 26 4.39 16.16 -23.61
CA LYS A 26 5.82 16.55 -23.58
C LYS A 26 6.38 16.79 -24.99
N GLN A 27 5.97 16.03 -26.00
CA GLN A 27 6.46 16.15 -27.38
C GLN A 27 5.75 17.24 -28.19
N VAL A 28 4.49 17.55 -27.88
CA VAL A 28 3.71 18.53 -28.68
C VAL A 28 4.19 19.97 -28.47
N ASN A 29 4.77 20.30 -27.31
CA ASN A 29 5.11 21.69 -27.00
C ASN A 29 6.31 21.89 -26.06
N ARG A 30 7.22 22.81 -26.42
CA ARG A 30 8.39 23.17 -25.61
C ARG A 30 8.04 23.70 -24.20
N TYR A 31 6.92 24.42 -24.06
CA TYR A 31 6.41 24.86 -22.75
C TYR A 31 6.08 23.66 -21.87
N PHE A 32 5.24 22.73 -22.35
CA PHE A 32 4.89 21.54 -21.57
C PHE A 32 6.10 20.63 -21.35
N SER A 33 7.03 20.55 -22.29
CA SER A 33 8.30 19.86 -22.08
C SER A 33 9.11 20.45 -20.92
N SER A 34 9.24 21.78 -20.88
CA SER A 34 9.95 22.48 -19.80
C SER A 34 9.18 22.40 -18.47
N PHE A 35 7.86 22.52 -18.53
CA PHE A 35 6.95 22.46 -17.38
C PHE A 35 6.94 21.06 -16.75
N ILE A 36 6.70 20.01 -17.54
CA ILE A 36 6.81 18.61 -17.10
C ILE A 36 8.21 18.34 -16.57
N GLY A 37 9.26 18.83 -17.24
CA GLY A 37 10.64 18.73 -16.78
C GLY A 37 10.90 19.38 -15.42
N LYS A 38 10.27 20.55 -15.16
CA LYS A 38 10.35 21.27 -13.88
C LYS A 38 9.66 20.50 -12.75
N TYR A 39 8.59 19.78 -13.05
CA TYR A 39 7.80 19.00 -12.08
C TYR A 39 8.00 17.49 -12.25
N GLU A 40 9.10 17.06 -12.86
CA GLU A 40 9.27 15.69 -13.33
C GLU A 40 9.34 14.67 -12.16
N GLY A 41 9.76 15.12 -10.97
CA GLY A 41 9.73 14.31 -9.74
C GLY A 41 8.32 14.15 -9.14
N GLU A 42 7.32 14.82 -9.70
CA GLU A 42 5.91 14.75 -9.26
C GLU A 42 5.02 13.97 -10.25
N LEU A 43 5.58 13.50 -11.37
CA LEU A 43 4.84 12.88 -12.47
C LEU A 43 5.25 11.40 -12.62
N ALA A 44 4.28 10.49 -12.46
CA ALA A 44 4.53 9.06 -12.63
C ALA A 44 4.77 8.74 -14.12
N ARG A 45 5.97 8.28 -14.44
CA ARG A 45 6.48 7.97 -15.78
C ARG A 45 6.19 6.55 -16.24
N LYS A 46 5.63 5.67 -15.41
CA LYS A 46 5.24 4.33 -15.84
C LYS A 46 4.17 3.77 -14.91
N PHE A 47 3.26 2.97 -15.46
CA PHE A 47 2.30 2.21 -14.69
C PHE A 47 2.65 0.73 -14.73
N PHE A 48 2.73 0.10 -13.56
CA PHE A 48 2.84 -1.35 -13.42
C PHE A 48 1.57 -1.88 -12.78
N LYS A 49 1.07 -3.02 -13.25
CA LYS A 49 -0.10 -3.69 -12.64
C LYS A 49 0.22 -4.13 -11.21
N HIS A 50 1.43 -4.62 -10.97
CA HIS A 50 1.85 -5.15 -9.68
C HIS A 50 3.33 -4.87 -9.42
N MET A 51 3.67 -4.56 -8.16
CA MET A 51 5.03 -4.60 -7.61
C MET A 51 5.04 -5.41 -6.32
N GLY A 52 6.02 -6.29 -6.14
CA GLY A 52 6.22 -6.95 -4.84
C GLY A 52 7.46 -7.85 -4.83
N PRO A 53 7.99 -8.17 -3.65
CA PRO A 53 9.10 -9.12 -3.52
C PRO A 53 8.63 -10.51 -3.95
N ILE A 54 9.50 -11.26 -4.62
CA ILE A 54 9.24 -12.64 -5.00
C ILE A 54 10.38 -13.56 -4.57
N GLN A 55 10.02 -14.77 -4.14
CA GLN A 55 10.96 -15.85 -3.85
C GLN A 55 11.00 -16.82 -5.04
N LEU A 56 12.15 -16.90 -5.73
CA LEU A 56 12.29 -17.77 -6.89
C LEU A 56 12.31 -19.27 -6.55
N SER A 57 12.80 -19.63 -5.36
CA SER A 57 13.03 -21.04 -5.00
C SER A 57 11.76 -21.89 -4.89
N GLY A 58 10.57 -21.28 -4.77
CA GLY A 58 9.29 -21.99 -4.87
C GLY A 58 8.51 -21.69 -6.15
N PHE A 59 8.83 -20.58 -6.83
CA PHE A 59 8.08 -20.12 -8.00
C PHE A 59 8.41 -20.91 -9.27
N HIS A 60 9.68 -21.28 -9.47
CA HIS A 60 10.09 -22.02 -10.68
C HIS A 60 9.42 -23.40 -10.75
N GLU A 61 9.41 -24.16 -9.66
CA GLU A 61 8.88 -25.53 -9.66
C GLU A 61 7.37 -25.61 -9.87
N GLN A 62 6.61 -24.64 -9.35
CA GLN A 62 5.15 -24.66 -9.43
C GLN A 62 4.65 -24.07 -10.76
N HIS A 63 5.26 -23.01 -11.27
CA HIS A 63 4.78 -22.35 -12.49
C HIS A 63 5.24 -22.99 -13.80
N GLU A 64 6.44 -23.58 -13.86
CA GLU A 64 6.88 -24.33 -15.05
C GLU A 64 5.95 -25.52 -15.36
N ARG A 65 5.24 -26.03 -14.34
CA ARG A 65 4.28 -27.13 -14.48
C ARG A 65 2.92 -26.70 -15.03
N GLU A 66 2.50 -25.45 -14.84
CA GLU A 66 1.10 -25.06 -15.05
C GLU A 66 0.87 -24.19 -16.30
N ASN A 67 1.80 -23.32 -16.73
CA ASN A 67 1.49 -22.27 -17.73
C ASN A 67 2.51 -22.09 -18.88
N GLY A 68 3.46 -23.01 -19.05
CA GLY A 68 4.57 -22.84 -20.01
C GLY A 68 5.64 -21.86 -19.50
N GLN A 69 6.73 -21.71 -20.26
CA GLN A 69 7.89 -20.87 -19.90
C GLN A 69 7.46 -19.42 -19.65
N LEU A 70 7.45 -18.99 -18.39
CA LEU A 70 7.33 -17.58 -18.07
C LEU A 70 8.59 -16.86 -18.55
N HIS A 71 8.41 -15.96 -19.53
CA HIS A 71 9.47 -15.09 -20.02
C HIS A 71 9.73 -13.96 -19.02
N TYR A 72 10.50 -14.26 -17.97
CA TYR A 72 11.04 -13.23 -17.10
C TYR A 72 12.20 -12.53 -17.80
N LYS A 73 12.18 -11.20 -17.80
CA LYS A 73 13.40 -10.42 -18.05
C LYS A 73 14.05 -10.13 -16.70
N VAL A 74 15.15 -10.83 -16.41
CA VAL A 74 15.98 -10.50 -15.25
C VAL A 74 16.82 -9.28 -15.60
N VAL A 75 16.83 -8.32 -14.69
CA VAL A 75 17.72 -7.17 -14.76
C VAL A 75 18.75 -7.36 -13.68
N ASP A 76 19.90 -7.92 -14.07
CA ASP A 76 21.07 -8.00 -13.22
C ASP A 76 21.78 -6.65 -13.23
N PHE A 77 22.01 -6.11 -12.04
CA PHE A 77 22.71 -4.84 -11.87
C PHE A 77 24.18 -4.93 -12.27
N LYS A 78 24.80 -6.12 -12.19
CA LYS A 78 26.20 -6.33 -12.60
C LYS A 78 26.39 -6.07 -14.09
N GLU A 79 25.39 -6.37 -14.90
CA GLU A 79 25.41 -6.10 -16.35
C GLU A 79 25.18 -4.61 -16.67
N LEU A 80 24.58 -3.85 -15.76
CA LEU A 80 24.24 -2.44 -15.93
C LEU A 80 25.31 -1.47 -15.41
N GLY A 81 26.37 -1.98 -14.77
CA GLY A 81 27.38 -1.20 -14.02
C GLY A 81 28.07 -0.07 -14.79
N CYS A 82 27.95 -0.01 -16.11
CA CYS A 82 28.56 1.02 -16.95
C CYS A 82 27.66 2.23 -17.25
N TYR A 83 26.33 2.12 -17.08
CA TYR A 83 25.37 3.14 -17.53
C TYR A 83 24.63 3.85 -16.40
N VAL A 84 24.88 3.47 -15.14
CA VAL A 84 24.29 4.14 -13.98
C VAL A 84 24.98 5.49 -13.83
N VAL A 85 24.35 6.47 -14.48
CA VAL A 85 24.66 7.88 -14.60
C VAL A 85 25.39 8.43 -13.38
N HIS A 86 26.48 9.16 -13.65
CA HIS A 86 27.23 10.03 -12.75
C HIS A 86 26.34 11.13 -12.13
N SER A 87 25.30 10.77 -11.40
CA SER A 87 24.61 11.73 -10.56
C SER A 87 25.64 12.19 -9.53
N PRO A 88 26.04 13.47 -9.52
CA PRO A 88 27.02 13.93 -8.56
C PRO A 88 26.50 13.65 -7.16
N VAL A 89 27.30 12.94 -6.38
CA VAL A 89 27.04 12.65 -4.97
C VAL A 89 28.02 13.52 -4.18
N ASP A 90 27.51 14.34 -3.27
CA ASP A 90 28.38 15.13 -2.39
C ASP A 90 29.11 14.23 -1.38
N ASN A 91 30.24 14.70 -0.86
CA ASN A 91 31.06 13.93 0.10
C ASN A 91 30.27 13.57 1.36
N GLU A 92 29.36 14.46 1.80
CA GLU A 92 28.49 14.23 2.96
C GLU A 92 27.60 12.99 2.77
N LEU A 93 27.01 12.82 1.58
CA LEU A 93 26.16 11.67 1.28
C LEU A 93 26.98 10.39 1.11
N LEU A 94 28.19 10.47 0.54
CA LEU A 94 29.11 9.34 0.49
C LEU A 94 29.50 8.84 1.89
N GLU A 95 29.78 9.73 2.83
CA GLU A 95 30.05 9.38 4.23
C GLU A 95 28.86 8.68 4.90
N LYS A 96 27.63 9.17 4.66
CA LYS A 96 26.40 8.51 5.15
C LYS A 96 26.21 7.12 4.57
N TRP A 97 26.55 6.93 3.29
CA TRP A 97 26.46 5.63 2.64
C TRP A 97 27.51 4.67 3.18
N GLN A 98 28.75 5.15 3.36
CA GLN A 98 29.79 4.35 3.99
C GLN A 98 29.38 3.91 5.40
N PHE A 99 28.85 4.83 6.21
CA PHE A 99 28.29 4.50 7.52
C PHE A 99 27.18 3.42 7.43
N ALA A 100 26.30 3.51 6.44
CA ALA A 100 25.23 2.52 6.25
C ALA A 100 25.79 1.12 5.95
N ILE A 101 26.82 1.05 5.10
CA ILE A 101 27.54 -0.18 4.75
C ILE A 101 28.26 -0.75 5.97
N ASP A 102 29.01 0.08 6.70
CA ASP A 102 29.75 -0.34 7.91
C ASP A 102 28.81 -0.86 9.01
N LYS A 103 27.60 -0.31 9.09
CA LYS A 103 26.52 -0.77 9.99
C LYS A 103 25.66 -1.88 9.41
N GLN A 104 25.96 -2.36 8.20
CA GLN A 104 25.22 -3.40 7.48
C GLN A 104 23.71 -3.13 7.44
N ILE A 105 23.32 -1.87 7.20
CA ILE A 105 21.91 -1.51 7.09
C ILE A 105 21.36 -2.16 5.82
N ARG A 106 20.33 -2.98 5.96
CA ARG A 106 19.72 -3.71 4.84
C ARG A 106 18.79 -2.81 4.02
N LEU A 107 18.70 -3.07 2.72
CA LEU A 107 17.73 -2.43 1.82
C LEU A 107 16.29 -2.80 2.18
N TYR A 108 16.06 -4.05 2.54
CA TYR A 108 14.73 -4.56 2.86
C TYR A 108 14.56 -4.73 4.38
N ALA A 109 13.37 -4.37 4.88
CA ALA A 109 12.89 -4.67 6.21
C ALA A 109 11.94 -5.86 6.14
N TYR A 110 12.25 -6.91 6.90
CA TYR A 110 11.51 -8.17 6.93
C TYR A 110 10.59 -8.25 8.16
N PRO A 111 9.42 -8.89 8.03
CA PRO A 111 8.54 -9.17 9.15
C PRO A 111 9.12 -10.25 10.10
N GLY A 112 9.65 -9.85 11.27
CA GLY A 112 10.00 -10.77 12.36
C GLY A 112 11.06 -11.84 12.04
N SER A 113 10.87 -13.08 12.55
CA SER A 113 11.81 -14.22 12.52
C SER A 113 12.21 -14.75 11.13
N TRP A 114 11.90 -13.99 10.08
CA TRP A 114 12.32 -14.24 8.71
C TRP A 114 13.76 -13.79 8.46
N ASP A 115 14.45 -13.29 9.48
CA ASP A 115 15.82 -12.80 9.38
C ASP A 115 16.81 -13.90 8.92
N ASP A 116 16.57 -15.15 9.31
CA ASP A 116 17.36 -16.31 8.86
C ASP A 116 16.99 -16.78 7.43
N ARG A 117 15.80 -16.36 6.96
CA ARG A 117 15.30 -16.55 5.59
C ARG A 117 15.62 -15.36 4.68
N SER A 118 16.46 -14.42 5.12
CA SER A 118 16.89 -13.27 4.32
C SER A 118 17.66 -13.61 3.05
N LYS A 119 18.03 -14.89 2.85
CA LYS A 119 18.56 -15.41 1.58
C LYS A 119 17.52 -15.61 0.48
N TYR A 120 16.23 -15.33 0.69
CA TYR A 120 15.18 -15.78 -0.23
C TYR A 120 14.43 -14.69 -1.01
N CYS A 121 14.56 -13.40 -0.66
CA CYS A 121 13.99 -12.29 -1.43
C CYS A 121 15.10 -11.54 -2.17
N HIS A 122 15.44 -12.02 -3.37
CA HIS A 122 16.45 -11.38 -4.22
C HIS A 122 15.86 -10.47 -5.29
N TYR A 123 14.57 -10.62 -5.60
CA TYR A 123 13.97 -9.96 -6.75
C TYR A 123 12.72 -9.19 -6.36
N LEU A 124 12.62 -7.99 -6.91
CA LEU A 124 11.40 -7.22 -6.97
C LEU A 124 10.73 -7.53 -8.31
N ARG A 125 9.54 -8.14 -8.27
CA ARG A 125 8.75 -8.40 -9.47
C ARG A 125 7.93 -7.18 -9.83
N LEU A 126 8.11 -6.68 -11.05
CA LEU A 126 7.31 -5.63 -11.66
C LEU A 126 6.52 -6.25 -12.81
N THR A 127 5.20 -6.14 -12.79
CA THR A 127 4.32 -6.70 -13.82
C THR A 127 3.74 -5.59 -14.69
N GLU A 128 3.98 -5.67 -16.00
CA GLU A 128 3.42 -4.79 -17.03
C GLU A 128 2.66 -5.66 -18.03
N ASP A 129 1.33 -5.63 -17.95
CA ASP A 129 0.45 -6.55 -18.69
C ASP A 129 0.77 -8.03 -18.41
N SER A 130 1.20 -8.77 -19.43
CA SER A 130 1.66 -10.16 -19.33
C SER A 130 3.18 -10.29 -19.17
N ARG A 131 3.91 -9.17 -19.14
CA ARG A 131 5.37 -9.15 -19.03
C ARG A 131 5.78 -8.98 -17.57
N HIS A 132 6.76 -9.78 -17.17
CA HIS A 132 7.34 -9.72 -15.83
C HIS A 132 8.80 -9.30 -15.91
N LEU A 133 9.12 -8.23 -15.21
CA LEU A 133 10.48 -7.75 -15.00
C LEU A 133 10.90 -8.14 -13.58
N LEU A 134 12.04 -8.82 -13.47
CA LEU A 134 12.62 -9.17 -12.18
C LEU A 134 13.82 -8.26 -11.95
N LEU A 135 13.67 -7.34 -11.00
CA LEU A 135 14.74 -6.43 -10.62
C LEU A 135 15.50 -7.01 -9.44
N GLN A 136 16.77 -7.36 -9.65
CA GLN A 136 17.66 -7.80 -8.58
C GLN A 136 18.35 -6.58 -7.97
N LEU A 137 18.09 -6.31 -6.68
CA LEU A 137 18.80 -5.27 -5.94
C LEU A 137 19.62 -5.91 -4.82
N PRO A 138 20.83 -5.41 -4.53
CA PRO A 138 21.65 -5.92 -3.44
C PRO A 138 20.90 -5.70 -2.10
N PRO A 139 20.52 -6.77 -1.38
CA PRO A 139 19.77 -6.63 -0.14
C PRO A 139 20.63 -6.08 0.99
N ASN A 140 21.93 -6.37 0.95
CA ASN A 140 22.96 -5.86 1.86
C ASN A 140 24.05 -5.21 0.99
N PRO A 141 24.02 -3.89 0.77
CA PRO A 141 25.02 -3.23 -0.05
C PRO A 141 26.40 -3.35 0.61
N GLU A 142 27.40 -3.80 -0.15
CA GLU A 142 28.77 -4.03 0.32
C GLU A 142 29.72 -2.88 -0.01
N ASN A 143 29.33 -2.00 -0.94
CA ASN A 143 30.15 -0.90 -1.41
C ASN A 143 29.31 0.27 -1.94
N ILE A 144 29.98 1.40 -2.20
CA ILE A 144 29.36 2.63 -2.69
C ILE A 144 28.69 2.47 -4.06
N GLU A 145 29.23 1.63 -4.94
CA GLU A 145 28.64 1.41 -6.26
C GLU A 145 27.29 0.70 -6.16
N GLU A 146 27.16 -0.29 -5.28
CA GLU A 146 25.86 -0.91 -4.99
C GLU A 146 24.86 0.10 -4.41
N MET A 147 25.31 1.01 -3.54
CA MET A 147 24.45 2.09 -3.03
C MET A 147 23.94 3.01 -4.15
N LYS A 148 24.79 3.36 -5.13
CA LYS A 148 24.38 4.15 -6.31
C LYS A 148 23.33 3.41 -7.14
N ILE A 149 23.51 2.11 -7.35
CA ILE A 149 22.58 1.25 -8.08
C ILE A 149 21.22 1.22 -7.37
N ILE A 150 21.21 0.95 -6.06
CA ILE A 150 19.98 0.96 -5.27
C ILE A 150 19.28 2.32 -5.39
N ARG A 151 20.01 3.41 -5.18
CA ARG A 151 19.45 4.77 -5.29
C ARG A 151 18.85 5.03 -6.67
N PHE A 152 19.57 4.71 -7.73
CA PHE A 152 19.11 4.88 -9.10
C PHE A 152 17.79 4.16 -9.34
N TRP A 153 17.70 2.89 -8.95
CA TRP A 153 16.48 2.09 -9.14
C TRP A 153 15.33 2.56 -8.26
N LEU A 154 15.58 2.95 -7.02
CA LEU A 154 14.56 3.55 -6.17
C LEU A 154 14.02 4.85 -6.79
N ILE A 155 14.87 5.71 -7.37
CA ILE A 155 14.42 6.89 -8.12
C ILE A 155 13.49 6.48 -9.26
N GLN A 156 13.84 5.45 -10.03
CA GLN A 156 12.97 4.98 -11.12
C GLN A 156 11.62 4.48 -10.59
N LEU A 157 11.63 3.68 -9.52
CA LEU A 157 10.41 3.11 -8.94
C LEU A 157 9.51 4.18 -8.29
N PHE A 158 10.08 5.20 -7.66
CA PHE A 158 9.34 6.32 -7.10
C PHE A 158 8.69 7.20 -8.17
N ASN A 159 9.28 7.22 -9.37
CA ASN A 159 8.67 7.84 -10.54
C ASN A 159 7.69 6.90 -11.26
N CYS A 160 7.26 5.79 -10.65
CA CYS A 160 6.24 4.90 -11.19
C CYS A 160 4.95 4.94 -10.36
N SER A 161 3.87 4.45 -10.96
CA SER A 161 2.60 4.18 -10.30
C SER A 161 2.24 2.71 -10.41
N PHE A 162 1.49 2.22 -9.43
CA PHE A 162 1.21 0.80 -9.28
C PHE A 162 -0.29 0.54 -9.14
N GLY A 163 -0.79 -0.49 -9.82
CA GLY A 163 -2.13 -1.02 -9.57
C GLY A 163 -2.18 -1.69 -8.18
N GLU A 164 -1.15 -2.44 -7.86
CA GLU A 164 -1.02 -3.13 -6.59
C GLU A 164 0.43 -3.18 -6.15
N VAL A 165 0.66 -2.96 -4.85
CA VAL A 165 1.95 -3.15 -4.20
C VAL A 165 1.79 -4.18 -3.10
N ASP A 166 2.50 -5.30 -3.22
CA ASP A 166 2.56 -6.34 -2.23
C ASP A 166 3.83 -6.19 -1.37
N PHE A 167 3.61 -6.06 -0.08
CA PHE A 167 4.60 -5.88 0.97
C PHE A 167 4.44 -6.95 2.06
N THR A 168 3.88 -8.11 1.70
CA THR A 168 3.63 -9.22 2.62
C THR A 168 4.94 -9.81 3.18
N PHE A 169 5.96 -9.97 2.34
CA PHE A 169 7.21 -10.65 2.75
C PHE A 169 8.36 -9.71 3.07
N ALA A 170 8.40 -8.55 2.43
CA ALA A 170 9.47 -7.57 2.62
C ALA A 170 8.96 -6.18 2.23
N THR A 171 9.50 -5.18 2.90
CA THR A 171 9.29 -3.76 2.56
C THR A 171 10.64 -3.09 2.41
N PHE A 172 10.70 -1.91 1.81
CA PHE A 172 11.93 -1.14 1.83
C PHE A 172 12.21 -0.60 3.24
N ASN A 173 13.43 -0.78 3.71
CA ASN A 173 13.88 -0.26 4.99
C ASN A 173 13.89 1.26 4.94
N HIS A 174 13.01 1.87 5.72
CA HIS A 174 12.90 3.33 5.76
C HIS A 174 14.21 4.04 6.14
N GLN A 175 15.02 3.44 7.04
CA GLN A 175 16.31 4.01 7.42
C GLN A 175 17.27 4.01 6.22
N MET A 176 17.28 2.95 5.42
CA MET A 176 18.05 2.90 4.18
C MET A 176 17.57 3.98 3.19
N ILE A 177 16.25 4.13 3.00
CA ILE A 177 15.71 5.19 2.13
C ILE A 177 16.20 6.57 2.59
N LYS A 178 16.13 6.88 3.90
CA LYS A 178 16.65 8.17 4.43
C LYS A 178 18.14 8.38 4.20
N LEU A 179 18.93 7.31 4.17
CA LEU A 179 20.36 7.40 3.93
C LEU A 179 20.66 7.62 2.44
N LEU A 180 19.88 7.00 1.55
CA LEU A 180 20.03 7.14 0.09
C LEU A 180 19.56 8.50 -0.43
N PHE A 181 18.50 9.02 0.17
CA PHE A 181 17.91 10.31 -0.16
C PHE A 181 18.13 11.20 1.04
N LYS A 182 19.09 12.14 0.95
CA LYS A 182 19.31 13.23 1.92
C LYS A 182 17.95 13.75 2.38
N ASP A 183 17.82 14.24 3.62
CA ASP A 183 16.58 14.85 4.18
C ASP A 183 16.19 16.14 3.41
N ASP A 184 16.12 16.05 2.10
CA ASP A 184 15.68 17.05 1.17
C ASP A 184 14.18 17.14 1.37
N LYS A 185 13.80 18.05 2.26
CA LYS A 185 12.42 18.28 2.70
C LYS A 185 11.47 18.59 1.55
N THR A 186 12.03 18.90 0.37
CA THR A 186 11.28 19.37 -0.79
C THR A 186 10.50 18.25 -1.48
N ILE A 187 11.03 17.02 -1.60
CA ILE A 187 10.34 15.90 -2.26
C ILE A 187 10.77 14.58 -1.62
N PHE A 188 10.12 14.16 -0.52
CA PHE A 188 10.35 12.81 0.01
C PHE A 188 9.62 11.81 -0.90
N PRO A 189 10.34 10.90 -1.58
CA PRO A 189 9.73 10.07 -2.60
C PRO A 189 8.80 9.01 -1.99
N LYS A 190 7.61 8.87 -2.58
CA LYS A 190 6.56 7.94 -2.15
C LYS A 190 6.16 7.04 -3.30
N PHE A 191 5.92 5.77 -3.01
CA PHE A 191 5.25 4.87 -3.92
C PHE A 191 3.79 5.27 -4.08
N LEU A 192 3.36 5.43 -5.32
CA LEU A 192 1.99 5.76 -5.69
C LEU A 192 1.27 4.47 -6.08
N THR A 193 0.30 4.02 -5.29
CA THR A 193 -0.42 2.78 -5.59
C THR A 193 -1.93 2.91 -5.41
N LYS A 194 -2.70 2.21 -6.25
CA LYS A 194 -4.13 2.04 -6.02
C LYS A 194 -4.37 1.14 -4.81
N ARG A 195 -3.72 -0.02 -4.77
CA ARG A 195 -3.89 -1.02 -3.72
C ARG A 195 -2.57 -1.39 -3.08
N ALA A 196 -2.58 -1.64 -1.77
CA ALA A 196 -1.42 -2.17 -1.06
C ALA A 196 -1.83 -3.38 -0.22
N THR A 197 -0.99 -4.40 -0.19
CA THR A 197 -1.13 -5.56 0.73
C THR A 197 0.07 -5.57 1.66
N ILE A 198 -0.15 -5.63 2.97
CA ILE A 198 0.93 -5.60 3.96
C ILE A 198 0.66 -6.65 5.05
N TYR A 199 1.74 -7.22 5.58
CA TYR A 199 1.69 -8.11 6.73
C TYR A 199 1.91 -7.35 8.04
N ASP A 200 1.14 -7.64 9.08
CA ASP A 200 1.21 -6.89 10.33
C ASP A 200 2.56 -6.98 11.05
N ARG A 201 3.31 -8.06 10.84
CA ARG A 201 4.65 -8.21 11.44
C ARG A 201 5.71 -7.30 10.82
N VAL A 202 5.41 -6.55 9.76
CA VAL A 202 6.37 -5.61 9.18
C VAL A 202 6.73 -4.57 10.25
N PRO A 203 7.99 -4.51 10.71
CA PRO A 203 8.38 -3.57 11.75
C PRO A 203 8.09 -2.15 11.28
N ARG A 204 7.60 -1.31 12.20
CA ARG A 204 7.45 0.13 11.96
C ARG A 204 6.47 0.46 10.80
N LEU A 205 5.37 -0.28 10.65
CA LEU A 205 4.30 0.02 9.68
C LEU A 205 3.99 1.52 9.57
N ARG A 206 3.78 2.20 10.70
CA ARG A 206 3.51 3.66 10.76
C ARG A 206 4.52 4.49 9.96
N ILE A 207 5.80 4.11 9.99
CA ILE A 207 6.86 4.84 9.29
C ILE A 207 6.73 4.68 7.78
N ILE A 208 6.44 3.47 7.29
CA ILE A 208 6.29 3.17 5.86
C ILE A 208 5.14 3.98 5.27
N PHE A 209 3.97 3.98 5.91
CA PHE A 209 2.81 4.74 5.43
C PHE A 209 3.04 6.25 5.46
N LYS A 210 3.60 6.77 6.56
CA LYS A 210 3.80 8.20 6.71
C LYS A 210 4.74 8.74 5.63
N ASN A 211 5.80 7.99 5.33
CA ASN A 211 6.94 8.53 4.62
C ASN A 211 7.06 8.01 3.18
N ASN A 212 6.61 6.80 2.86
CA ASN A 212 7.00 6.15 1.61
C ASN A 212 5.86 5.57 0.76
N LEU A 213 4.59 5.67 1.19
CA LEU A 213 3.48 5.06 0.46
C LEU A 213 2.26 5.99 0.41
N THR A 214 1.62 6.08 -0.74
CA THR A 214 0.33 6.76 -0.95
C THR A 214 -0.63 5.79 -1.62
N ILE A 215 -1.81 5.62 -1.01
CA ILE A 215 -2.80 4.61 -1.41
C ILE A 215 -4.08 5.32 -1.85
N PHE A 216 -4.53 5.05 -3.07
CA PHE A 216 -5.68 5.73 -3.67
C PHE A 216 -7.00 4.96 -3.56
N GLU A 217 -6.97 3.64 -3.40
CA GLU A 217 -8.19 2.82 -3.37
C GLU A 217 -8.28 2.00 -2.08
N SER A 218 -7.34 1.09 -1.83
CA SER A 218 -7.46 0.20 -0.66
C SER A 218 -6.15 -0.32 -0.07
N LEU A 219 -6.16 -0.52 1.24
CA LEU A 219 -5.12 -1.21 1.98
C LEU A 219 -5.64 -2.55 2.50
N LYS A 220 -4.96 -3.65 2.18
CA LYS A 220 -5.17 -4.96 2.77
C LYS A 220 -4.08 -5.24 3.81
N ILE A 221 -4.48 -5.60 5.03
CA ILE A 221 -3.58 -5.97 6.11
C ILE A 221 -3.87 -7.40 6.52
N GLN A 222 -2.86 -8.25 6.41
CA GLN A 222 -2.90 -9.61 6.95
C GLN A 222 -2.41 -9.59 8.40
N LEU A 223 -3.31 -9.94 9.33
CA LEU A 223 -3.01 -9.96 10.75
C LEU A 223 -2.55 -11.36 11.16
N SER A 224 -1.45 -11.44 11.91
CA SER A 224 -0.85 -12.70 12.37
C SER A 224 -1.15 -13.02 13.84
N GLY A 225 -2.08 -12.28 14.45
CA GLY A 225 -2.62 -12.54 15.78
C GLY A 225 -2.01 -11.75 16.93
N TYR A 226 -1.06 -10.83 16.68
CA TYR A 226 -0.48 -10.00 17.74
C TYR A 226 -1.33 -8.76 18.03
N SER A 227 -1.94 -8.73 19.21
CA SER A 227 -2.83 -7.65 19.64
C SER A 227 -2.13 -6.31 19.90
N GLU A 228 -0.83 -6.32 20.19
CA GLU A 228 -0.04 -5.13 20.55
C GLU A 228 0.00 -4.06 19.45
N GLN A 229 -0.22 -4.47 18.19
CA GLN A 229 -0.20 -3.53 17.06
C GLN A 229 -1.54 -2.84 16.80
N TYR A 230 -2.62 -3.21 17.48
CA TYR A 230 -3.93 -2.61 17.19
C TYR A 230 -3.99 -1.12 17.48
N GLY A 231 -3.35 -0.63 18.54
CA GLY A 231 -3.19 0.82 18.75
C GLY A 231 -2.36 1.47 17.63
N VAL A 232 -1.34 0.76 17.13
CA VAL A 232 -0.49 1.22 16.03
C VAL A 232 -1.29 1.40 14.74
N LEU A 233 -2.06 0.38 14.36
CA LEU A 233 -2.93 0.35 13.20
C LEU A 233 -4.09 1.32 13.32
N PHE A 234 -4.73 1.40 14.48
CA PHE A 234 -5.83 2.34 14.71
C PHE A 234 -5.38 3.78 14.46
N HIS A 235 -4.27 4.21 15.06
CA HIS A 235 -3.70 5.55 14.79
C HIS A 235 -3.29 5.76 13.33
N LEU A 236 -2.88 4.70 12.61
CA LEU A 236 -2.59 4.79 11.19
C LEU A 236 -3.87 5.14 10.40
N PHE A 237 -4.99 4.49 10.72
CA PHE A 237 -6.29 4.75 10.06
C PHE A 237 -6.87 6.14 10.36
N LEU A 238 -6.34 6.82 11.38
CA LEU A 238 -6.69 8.20 11.70
C LEU A 238 -5.74 9.24 11.11
N THR A 239 -4.61 8.83 10.54
CA THR A 239 -3.56 9.74 10.06
C THR A 239 -3.29 9.62 8.57
N ALA A 240 -3.58 8.47 7.97
CA ALA A 240 -3.45 8.25 6.53
C ALA A 240 -4.83 8.32 5.85
N ARG A 241 -4.93 9.12 4.79
CA ARG A 241 -6.13 9.13 3.93
C ARG A 241 -6.16 7.85 3.10
N ILE A 242 -6.81 6.81 3.64
CA ILE A 242 -6.99 5.52 2.98
C ILE A 242 -8.50 5.31 2.81
N PRO A 243 -9.02 5.18 1.58
CA PRO A 243 -10.47 5.07 1.39
C PRO A 243 -11.05 3.78 1.96
N CYS A 244 -10.38 2.64 1.75
CA CYS A 244 -10.84 1.34 2.19
C CYS A 244 -9.73 0.52 2.84
N VAL A 245 -10.01 -0.10 3.98
CA VAL A 245 -9.10 -1.01 4.68
C VAL A 245 -9.74 -2.39 4.80
N PHE A 246 -9.00 -3.41 4.37
CA PHE A 246 -9.31 -4.82 4.53
C PHE A 246 -8.41 -5.42 5.61
N LEU A 247 -9.00 -6.10 6.59
CA LEU A 247 -8.32 -6.73 7.72
C LEU A 247 -8.62 -8.22 7.67
N ASP A 248 -7.63 -9.01 7.28
CA ASP A 248 -7.75 -10.46 7.22
C ASP A 248 -7.26 -11.09 8.53
N HIS A 249 -8.02 -12.07 9.04
CA HIS A 249 -7.70 -12.88 10.23
C HIS A 249 -7.45 -12.08 11.53
N PRO A 250 -8.27 -11.08 11.89
CA PRO A 250 -8.09 -10.43 13.17
C PRO A 250 -8.48 -11.38 14.31
N MET A 251 -7.52 -11.77 15.15
CA MET A 251 -7.78 -12.74 16.24
C MET A 251 -8.62 -12.17 17.39
N HIS A 252 -8.58 -10.85 17.60
CA HIS A 252 -9.36 -10.18 18.65
C HIS A 252 -10.16 -9.00 18.09
N ASN A 253 -11.31 -8.74 18.72
CA ASN A 253 -12.19 -7.63 18.38
C ASN A 253 -11.73 -6.26 18.91
N THR A 254 -10.55 -6.17 19.52
CA THR A 254 -10.01 -4.92 20.09
C THR A 254 -9.95 -3.79 19.06
N LEU A 255 -9.43 -4.06 17.86
CA LEU A 255 -9.36 -3.05 16.80
C LEU A 255 -10.74 -2.59 16.33
N TYR A 256 -11.70 -3.53 16.24
CA TYR A 256 -13.09 -3.19 15.96
C TYR A 256 -13.68 -2.29 17.04
N LYS A 257 -13.50 -2.62 18.33
CA LYS A 257 -13.97 -1.78 19.44
C LYS A 257 -13.41 -0.37 19.38
N LEU A 258 -12.09 -0.23 19.16
CA LEU A 258 -11.46 1.08 19.00
C LEU A 258 -12.07 1.89 17.84
N ILE A 259 -12.37 1.25 16.71
CA ILE A 259 -13.03 1.89 15.57
C ILE A 259 -14.45 2.31 15.93
N MET A 260 -15.22 1.45 16.58
CA MET A 260 -16.60 1.74 16.98
C MET A 260 -16.67 2.87 18.01
N ASP A 261 -15.84 2.81 19.05
CA ASP A 261 -15.75 3.84 20.08
C ASP A 261 -15.42 5.20 19.46
N TYR A 262 -14.50 5.23 18.49
CA TYR A 262 -14.15 6.45 17.76
C TYR A 262 -15.28 6.96 16.86
N ILE A 263 -15.99 6.08 16.15
CA ILE A 263 -17.19 6.45 15.37
C ILE A 263 -18.22 7.13 16.28
N GLU A 264 -18.44 6.59 17.47
CA GLU A 264 -19.45 7.11 18.37
C GLU A 264 -19.03 8.42 19.04
N THR A 265 -17.77 8.55 19.44
CA THR A 265 -17.32 9.60 20.38
C THR A 265 -16.37 10.64 19.80
N SER A 266 -15.79 10.43 18.61
CA SER A 266 -14.87 11.40 18.03
C SER A 266 -15.61 12.67 17.60
N THR A 267 -14.95 13.82 17.75
CA THR A 267 -15.37 15.10 17.16
C THR A 267 -14.72 15.36 15.81
N ASP A 268 -13.73 14.54 15.43
CA ASP A 268 -12.95 14.68 14.21
C ASP A 268 -13.07 13.43 13.33
N PHE A 269 -13.43 13.63 12.06
CA PHE A 269 -13.60 12.58 11.05
C PHE A 269 -12.92 12.90 9.72
N HIS A 270 -12.06 13.93 9.66
CA HIS A 270 -11.53 14.41 8.39
C HIS A 270 -10.50 13.45 7.74
N LEU A 271 -9.87 12.58 8.53
CA LEU A 271 -8.88 11.59 8.07
C LEU A 271 -9.32 10.15 8.28
N MET A 272 -10.51 9.92 8.86
CA MET A 272 -10.99 8.57 9.11
C MET A 272 -11.22 7.83 7.80
N VAL A 273 -10.75 6.58 7.76
CA VAL A 273 -11.05 5.62 6.68
C VAL A 273 -12.56 5.52 6.46
N ASP A 274 -13.00 5.65 5.22
CA ASP A 274 -14.42 5.60 4.88
C ASP A 274 -15.01 4.19 4.98
N LYS A 275 -14.19 3.15 4.75
CA LYS A 275 -14.65 1.76 4.69
C LYS A 275 -13.68 0.79 5.37
N PHE A 276 -14.17 -0.01 6.31
CA PHE A 276 -13.46 -1.13 6.90
C PHE A 276 -14.14 -2.45 6.56
N LYS A 277 -13.37 -3.45 6.16
CA LYS A 277 -13.82 -4.82 6.00
C LYS A 277 -12.96 -5.75 6.82
N PHE A 278 -13.57 -6.50 7.72
CA PHE A 278 -12.92 -7.54 8.50
C PHE A 278 -13.32 -8.89 7.93
N HIS A 279 -12.36 -9.73 7.57
CA HIS A 279 -12.58 -11.06 7.01
C HIS A 279 -12.05 -12.14 7.94
N TYR A 280 -12.53 -13.37 7.74
CA TYR A 280 -12.07 -14.56 8.48
C TYR A 280 -12.22 -14.42 9.99
N LEU A 281 -13.34 -13.85 10.45
CA LEU A 281 -13.56 -13.59 11.87
C LEU A 281 -13.85 -14.90 12.62
N ILE A 282 -13.13 -15.11 13.72
CA ILE A 282 -13.41 -16.16 14.72
C ILE A 282 -14.07 -15.58 15.97
N TRP A 283 -14.61 -14.36 15.88
CA TRP A 283 -15.18 -13.64 17.01
C TRP A 283 -16.52 -14.22 17.41
N ARG A 284 -16.81 -14.19 18.70
CA ARG A 284 -18.18 -14.39 19.18
C ARG A 284 -19.07 -13.27 18.66
N PRO A 285 -20.37 -13.54 18.50
CA PRO A 285 -21.36 -12.50 18.33
C PRO A 285 -21.15 -11.32 19.27
N PHE A 286 -21.05 -10.12 18.71
CA PHE A 286 -21.00 -8.90 19.52
C PHE A 286 -22.40 -8.34 19.70
N THR A 287 -22.63 -7.72 20.85
CA THR A 287 -23.84 -6.96 21.13
C THR A 287 -23.88 -5.76 20.21
N VAL A 288 -25.02 -5.55 19.55
CA VAL A 288 -25.28 -4.33 18.77
C VAL A 288 -25.26 -3.13 19.71
N SER A 289 -24.68 -2.01 19.29
CA SER A 289 -24.67 -0.77 20.10
C SER A 289 -26.08 -0.38 20.51
N GLU A 290 -26.28 0.10 21.74
CA GLU A 290 -27.59 0.56 22.22
C GLU A 290 -28.11 1.76 21.42
N ARG A 291 -27.19 2.48 20.76
CA ARG A 291 -27.46 3.63 19.88
C ARG A 291 -27.67 3.24 18.42
N ALA A 292 -27.68 1.94 18.12
CA ALA A 292 -27.90 1.47 16.77
C ALA A 292 -29.31 1.81 16.28
N GLU A 293 -29.37 2.44 15.12
CA GLU A 293 -30.61 2.76 14.42
C GLU A 293 -30.87 1.71 13.33
N ASN A 294 -32.14 1.55 12.93
CA ASN A 294 -32.50 0.75 11.75
C ASN A 294 -31.95 -0.70 11.79
N VAL A 295 -32.00 -1.35 12.95
CA VAL A 295 -31.45 -2.70 13.14
C VAL A 295 -32.27 -3.72 12.36
N GLU A 296 -31.64 -4.31 11.36
CA GLU A 296 -32.18 -5.35 10.49
C GLU A 296 -31.47 -6.67 10.79
N LYS A 297 -32.25 -7.71 11.09
CA LYS A 297 -31.75 -9.08 11.26
C LYS A 297 -32.42 -9.99 10.25
N LYS A 298 -31.63 -10.63 9.41
CA LYS A 298 -32.12 -11.57 8.38
C LYS A 298 -31.41 -12.91 8.50
N ARG A 299 -32.07 -13.97 8.04
CA ARG A 299 -31.47 -15.28 7.82
C ARG A 299 -31.66 -15.65 6.36
N PHE A 300 -30.58 -16.09 5.71
CA PHE A 300 -30.62 -16.51 4.31
C PHE A 300 -29.63 -17.66 4.12
N ASN A 301 -30.07 -18.79 3.57
CA ASN A 301 -29.23 -19.95 3.24
C ASN A 301 -28.26 -20.39 4.36
N GLY A 302 -28.72 -20.40 5.62
CA GLY A 302 -27.91 -20.79 6.78
C GLY A 302 -27.02 -19.69 7.38
N TYR A 303 -26.97 -18.51 6.75
CA TYR A 303 -26.29 -17.33 7.27
C TYR A 303 -27.24 -16.47 8.09
N GLY A 304 -26.71 -15.89 9.15
CA GLY A 304 -27.32 -14.77 9.85
C GLY A 304 -26.68 -13.46 9.38
N PHE A 305 -27.51 -12.46 9.18
CA PHE A 305 -27.11 -11.11 8.83
C PHE A 305 -27.66 -10.14 9.86
N THR A 306 -26.80 -9.29 10.39
CA THR A 306 -27.20 -8.14 11.22
C THR A 306 -26.67 -6.87 10.56
N LYS A 307 -27.57 -5.93 10.29
CA LYS A 307 -27.25 -4.62 9.73
C LYS A 307 -27.85 -3.54 10.59
N TYR A 308 -27.13 -2.45 10.79
CA TYR A 308 -27.62 -1.30 11.53
C TYR A 308 -26.85 -0.04 11.16
N GLU A 309 -27.42 1.10 11.49
CA GLU A 309 -26.79 2.41 11.34
C GLU A 309 -26.29 2.89 12.71
N LEU A 310 -25.20 3.65 12.70
CA LEU A 310 -24.64 4.25 13.89
C LEU A 310 -24.30 5.71 13.62
N ALA A 311 -24.94 6.61 14.35
CA ALA A 311 -24.68 8.05 14.29
C ALA A 311 -23.66 8.46 15.35
N ASN A 312 -22.78 9.41 15.03
CA ASN A 312 -21.87 10.01 16.01
C ASN A 312 -22.64 10.87 17.04
N ILE A 313 -22.24 10.86 18.31
CA ILE A 313 -22.94 11.62 19.38
C ILE A 313 -22.80 13.14 19.23
N HIS A 314 -21.67 13.60 18.70
CA HIS A 314 -21.36 15.02 18.57
C HIS A 314 -21.82 15.59 17.23
N ASN A 315 -22.00 14.73 16.22
CA ASN A 315 -22.47 15.11 14.89
C ASN A 315 -23.36 14.01 14.28
N PRO A 316 -24.68 14.04 14.51
CA PRO A 316 -25.61 13.02 13.99
C PRO A 316 -25.68 12.91 12.46
N GLN A 317 -25.15 13.89 11.72
CA GLN A 317 -25.03 13.83 10.25
C GLN A 317 -23.92 12.88 9.80
N VAL A 318 -22.94 12.60 10.66
CA VAL A 318 -21.91 11.58 10.41
C VAL A 318 -22.47 10.24 10.85
N LYS A 319 -22.95 9.46 9.88
CA LYS A 319 -23.47 8.11 10.07
C LYS A 319 -22.58 7.06 9.43
N PHE A 320 -22.55 5.88 10.04
CA PHE A 320 -21.89 4.69 9.52
C PHE A 320 -22.90 3.55 9.42
N LEU A 321 -22.79 2.80 8.33
CA LEU A 321 -23.49 1.54 8.15
C LEU A 321 -22.60 0.40 8.65
N VAL A 322 -23.11 -0.41 9.57
CA VAL A 322 -22.43 -1.62 10.05
C VAL A 322 -23.21 -2.83 9.58
N GLN A 323 -22.52 -3.76 8.92
CA GLN A 323 -23.07 -5.02 8.46
C GLN A 323 -22.21 -6.16 8.96
N TRP A 324 -22.85 -7.19 9.50
CA TRP A 324 -22.17 -8.35 10.04
C TRP A 324 -22.82 -9.63 9.52
N ILE A 325 -22.01 -10.44 8.85
CA ILE A 325 -22.36 -11.76 8.35
C ILE A 325 -21.79 -12.77 9.34
N HIS A 326 -22.66 -13.61 9.92
CA HIS A 326 -22.28 -14.69 10.81
C HIS A 326 -22.83 -16.02 10.35
N ILE A 327 -22.08 -17.08 10.65
CA ILE A 327 -22.40 -18.44 10.27
C ILE A 327 -23.02 -19.13 11.47
N ASN A 328 -24.21 -19.70 11.29
CA ASN A 328 -24.85 -20.51 12.33
C ASN A 328 -24.55 -22.01 12.18
N ASN A 329 -23.97 -22.43 11.04
CA ASN A 329 -23.75 -23.84 10.73
C ASN A 329 -22.38 -24.05 10.04
N LEU A 330 -21.56 -24.97 10.56
CA LEU A 330 -20.14 -25.12 10.18
C LEU A 330 -19.88 -25.61 8.74
N ASN A 331 -20.92 -25.97 7.98
CA ASN A 331 -20.80 -26.64 6.67
C ASN A 331 -20.90 -25.70 5.46
N VAL A 332 -20.45 -24.45 5.54
CA VAL A 332 -20.55 -23.53 4.40
C VAL A 332 -19.29 -22.72 4.15
N ASP A 333 -18.95 -22.57 2.87
CA ASP A 333 -17.72 -21.94 2.34
C ASP A 333 -17.62 -20.42 2.58
N VAL A 334 -18.62 -19.82 3.23
CA VAL A 334 -18.66 -18.38 3.46
C VAL A 334 -18.10 -18.10 4.82
N GLN A 335 -17.14 -17.18 4.89
CA GLN A 335 -16.49 -16.83 6.14
C GLN A 335 -17.19 -15.63 6.80
N PRO A 336 -17.22 -15.56 8.14
CA PRO A 336 -17.84 -14.44 8.82
C PRO A 336 -17.06 -13.16 8.53
N CYS A 337 -17.77 -12.08 8.25
CA CYS A 337 -17.18 -10.79 7.94
C CYS A 337 -17.97 -9.63 8.52
N ILE A 338 -17.28 -8.52 8.80
CA ILE A 338 -17.89 -7.26 9.22
C ILE A 338 -17.51 -6.19 8.20
N LEU A 339 -18.50 -5.42 7.76
CA LEU A 339 -18.33 -4.21 6.99
C LEU A 339 -18.75 -3.01 7.84
N ILE A 340 -17.92 -1.98 7.88
CA ILE A 340 -18.24 -0.66 8.42
C ILE A 340 -18.01 0.34 7.28
N GLU A 341 -19.02 1.15 6.95
CA GLU A 341 -18.95 2.08 5.83
C GLU A 341 -19.60 3.42 6.18
N ARG A 342 -18.86 4.52 5.98
CA ARG A 342 -19.36 5.87 6.19
C ARG A 342 -20.43 6.21 5.15
N MET A 343 -21.57 6.68 5.61
CA MET A 343 -22.66 7.09 4.73
C MET A 343 -22.38 8.49 4.17
N LYS A 344 -22.34 8.65 2.84
CA LYS A 344 -22.10 9.93 2.15
C LYS A 344 -23.29 10.31 1.27
N GLY A 345 -24.38 10.83 1.84
CA GLY A 345 -25.47 11.52 1.12
C GLY A 345 -26.10 10.83 -0.12
N GLN A 346 -25.75 9.58 -0.41
CA GLN A 346 -26.13 8.77 -1.56
C GLN A 346 -26.56 7.39 -1.05
N GLU A 347 -27.49 6.75 -1.75
CA GLU A 347 -27.99 5.42 -1.43
C GLU A 347 -26.84 4.40 -1.36
N ILE A 348 -26.67 3.77 -0.19
CA ILE A 348 -25.71 2.69 -0.03
C ILE A 348 -26.29 1.44 -0.68
N LYS A 349 -25.63 0.94 -1.73
CA LYS A 349 -25.93 -0.37 -2.27
C LYS A 349 -25.66 -1.43 -1.20
N PRO A 350 -26.62 -2.30 -0.86
CA PRO A 350 -26.37 -3.41 0.06
C PRO A 350 -25.21 -4.28 -0.49
N LEU A 351 -24.49 -4.98 0.40
CA LEU A 351 -23.59 -6.07 -0.01
C LEU A 351 -24.44 -7.13 -0.71
N LEU A 352 -24.65 -6.98 -2.01
CA LEU A 352 -24.95 -8.11 -2.87
C LEU A 352 -23.68 -8.93 -2.85
N VAL A 353 -23.82 -10.18 -2.42
CA VAL A 353 -22.70 -11.11 -2.49
C VAL A 353 -22.49 -11.42 -3.97
N GLU A 354 -21.68 -10.59 -4.63
CA GLU A 354 -21.20 -10.84 -5.99
C GLU A 354 -20.18 -11.97 -5.89
N TYR A 355 -20.65 -13.20 -6.03
CA TYR A 355 -19.80 -14.35 -6.34
C TYR A 355 -19.57 -14.37 -7.85
N ASN A 356 -18.32 -14.13 -8.26
CA ASN A 356 -17.72 -14.68 -9.48
C ASN A 356 -16.37 -15.27 -9.10
#